data_AF-A0A960Y5G1-F1
#
_entry.id   AF-A0A960Y5G1-F1
#
_cell.length_a   1.000
_cell.length_b   1.000
_cell.length_c   1.000
_cell.angle_alpha   90.00
_cell.angle_beta   90.00
_cell.angle_gamma   90.00
#
_symmetry.space_group_name_H-M   'P 1'
#
loop_
_entity.id
_entity.type
_entity.pdbx_description
1 polymer ?
#
loop_
_entity_poly.entity_id
_entity_poly.type
_entity_poly.pdbx_seq_one_letter_code
_entity_poly.pdbx_strand_id
1 'polypeptide(L)'
;MRPSTTYGMRICDLGLCWLALERRDRLAWRLTERDRVPVEVLESKRLIRGLSKTLRKGAGVLPGSAVKTAVVRLPRLRGKELRAAALGWVAREEKLPAERLAVTWRVLDDAEAGAETLNVFLAYALRDVVDAA
;
A
#
# COMPACT_ATOMS: atom_id res chain seq x y z
N MET A 1 -13.90 -15.45 19.05
CA MET A 1 -13.40 -14.58 17.95
C MET A 1 -13.46 -15.38 16.66
N ARG A 2 -14.06 -14.85 15.58
CA ARG A 2 -13.99 -15.52 14.27
C ARG A 2 -12.54 -15.43 13.76
N PRO A 3 -11.94 -16.49 13.23
CA PRO A 3 -10.59 -16.43 12.66
C PRO A 3 -10.56 -15.37 11.55
N SER A 4 -9.65 -14.40 11.68
CA SER A 4 -9.40 -13.40 10.64
C SER A 4 -8.28 -13.91 9.74
N THR A 5 -8.60 -14.18 8.48
CA THR A 5 -7.60 -14.50 7.45
C THR A 5 -7.08 -13.22 6.84
N THR A 6 -5.76 -13.03 6.89
CA THR A 6 -5.03 -11.96 6.21
C THR A 6 -4.36 -12.54 4.98
N TYR A 7 -4.52 -11.88 3.85
CA TYR A 7 -3.88 -12.28 2.59
C TYR A 7 -2.76 -11.29 2.28
N GLY A 8 -1.56 -11.81 1.99
CA GLY A 8 -0.44 -11.05 1.47
C GLY A 8 -0.19 -11.45 0.02
N MET A 9 -0.10 -10.46 -0.86
CA MET A 9 0.13 -10.68 -2.28
C MET A 9 1.32 -9.85 -2.75
N ARG A 10 2.20 -10.44 -3.56
CA ARG A 10 3.33 -9.75 -4.18
C ARG A 10 3.37 -10.07 -5.67
N ILE A 11 3.29 -9.04 -6.50
CA ILE A 11 3.59 -9.12 -7.92
C ILE A 11 5.05 -8.67 -8.11
N CYS A 12 5.87 -9.49 -8.76
CA CYS A 12 7.23 -9.12 -9.15
C CYS A 12 7.54 -9.67 -10.54
N ASP A 13 8.71 -9.36 -11.08
CA ASP A 13 9.12 -9.73 -12.45
C ASP A 13 9.11 -11.25 -12.71
N LEU A 14 9.14 -12.05 -11.64
CA LEU A 14 9.10 -13.52 -11.68
C LEU A 14 7.69 -14.12 -11.50
N GLY A 15 6.66 -13.27 -11.52
CA GLY A 15 5.26 -13.64 -11.38
C GLY A 15 4.61 -13.19 -10.08
N LEU A 16 3.44 -13.77 -9.81
CA LEU A 16 2.61 -13.48 -8.66
C LEU A 16 2.83 -14.52 -7.57
N CYS A 17 3.09 -14.07 -6.36
CA CYS A 17 3.06 -14.91 -5.16
C CYS A 17 1.93 -14.43 -4.24
N TRP A 18 1.18 -15.37 -3.65
CA TRP A 18 0.30 -15.04 -2.54
C TRP A 18 0.43 -16.02 -1.39
N LEU A 19 0.03 -15.54 -0.22
CA LEU A 19 -0.06 -16.33 1.00
C LEU A 19 -1.30 -15.88 1.79
N ALA A 20 -1.96 -16.85 2.41
CA ALA A 20 -3.05 -16.61 3.35
C ALA A 20 -2.60 -17.05 4.74
N LEU A 21 -2.74 -16.15 5.71
CA LEU A 21 -2.44 -16.39 7.11
C LEU A 21 -3.73 -16.30 7.92
N GLU A 22 -4.05 -17.35 8.66
CA GLU A 22 -5.15 -17.34 9.62
C GLU A 22 -4.59 -17.07 11.01
N ARG A 23 -5.11 -16.02 11.66
CA ARG A 23 -4.72 -15.71 13.04
C ARG A 23 -5.35 -16.73 13.99
N ARG A 24 -4.51 -17.48 14.72
CA ARG A 24 -4.93 -18.47 15.72
C ARG A 24 -5.16 -17.80 17.08
N ASP A 25 -4.24 -16.94 17.49
CA ASP A 25 -4.34 -16.11 18.69
C ASP A 25 -3.56 -14.78 18.52
N ARG A 26 -3.19 -14.10 19.62
CA ARG A 26 -2.48 -12.81 19.52
C ARG A 26 -1.10 -12.90 18.86
N LEU A 27 -0.39 -14.01 19.02
CA LEU A 27 1.00 -14.19 18.63
C LEU A 27 1.20 -15.33 17.62
N ALA A 28 0.22 -16.23 17.49
CA ALA A 28 0.27 -17.37 16.60
C ALA A 28 -0.49 -17.14 15.30
N TRP A 29 0.21 -17.40 14.19
CA TRP A 29 -0.33 -17.35 12.83
C TRP A 29 -0.11 -18.70 12.15
N ARG A 30 -1.09 -19.12 11.34
CA ARG A 30 -1.01 -20.35 10.56
C ARG A 30 -1.06 -20.02 9.08
N LEU A 31 -0.08 -20.50 8.31
CA LEU A 31 -0.15 -20.50 6.86
C LEU A 31 -1.25 -21.47 6.41
N THR A 32 -2.28 -20.94 5.75
CA THR A 32 -3.40 -21.76 5.23
C THR A 32 -3.32 -21.96 3.73
N GLU A 33 -2.68 -21.05 3.01
CA GLU A 33 -2.54 -21.12 1.56
C GLU A 33 -1.23 -20.46 1.15
N ARG A 34 -0.57 -21.03 0.14
CA ARG A 34 0.58 -20.44 -0.54
C ARG A 34 0.55 -20.91 -1.98
N ASP A 35 0.72 -19.97 -2.90
CA ASP A 35 0.86 -20.31 -4.31
C ASP A 35 1.78 -19.31 -5.02
N ARG A 36 2.24 -19.73 -6.20
CA ARG A 36 3.06 -18.93 -7.10
C ARG A 36 2.64 -19.17 -8.54
N VAL A 37 2.30 -18.09 -9.23
CA VAL A 37 2.01 -18.09 -10.66
C VAL A 37 3.16 -17.40 -11.39
N PRO A 38 3.87 -18.08 -12.30
CA PRO A 38 4.90 -17.47 -13.13
C PRO A 38 4.35 -16.33 -14.02
N VAL A 39 5.20 -15.36 -14.36
CA VAL A 39 4.77 -14.17 -15.12
C VAL A 39 4.22 -14.53 -16.51
N GLU A 40 4.75 -15.59 -17.12
CA GLU A 40 4.34 -16.13 -18.42
C GLU A 40 2.89 -16.64 -18.41
N VAL A 41 2.37 -16.96 -17.22
CA VAL A 41 1.02 -17.49 -17.00
C VAL A 41 0.04 -16.37 -16.59
N LEU A 42 0.54 -15.22 -16.12
CA LEU A 42 -0.29 -14.08 -15.68
C LEU A 42 -0.98 -13.34 -16.82
N GLU A 43 -0.45 -13.42 -18.05
CA GLU A 43 -1.06 -12.78 -19.23
C GLU A 43 -2.45 -13.34 -19.57
N SER A 44 -2.80 -14.50 -19.02
CA SER A 44 -4.13 -15.09 -19.18
C SER A 44 -5.17 -14.38 -18.31
N LYS A 45 -6.03 -13.55 -18.95
CA LYS A 45 -7.20 -12.86 -18.33
C LYS A 45 -8.09 -13.73 -17.42
N ARG A 46 -8.09 -15.05 -17.61
CA ARG A 46 -8.85 -16.01 -16.76
C ARG A 46 -8.27 -16.14 -15.35
N LEU A 47 -6.97 -15.95 -15.18
CA LEU A 47 -6.24 -16.20 -13.93
C LEU A 47 -6.41 -15.05 -12.94
N ILE A 48 -6.30 -13.81 -13.44
CA ILE A 48 -6.62 -12.57 -12.70
C ILE A 48 -8.08 -12.58 -12.21
N ARG A 49 -9.00 -13.14 -13.00
CA ARG A 49 -10.42 -13.27 -12.66
C ARG A 49 -10.71 -14.37 -11.62
N GLY A 50 -9.86 -15.39 -11.54
CA GLY A 50 -9.91 -16.42 -10.49
C GLY A 50 -9.38 -15.89 -9.16
N LEU A 51 -8.24 -15.20 -9.20
CA LEU A 51 -7.59 -14.59 -8.04
C LEU A 51 -8.47 -13.53 -7.38
N SER A 52 -9.07 -12.62 -8.15
CA SER A 52 -10.00 -11.59 -7.64
C SER A 52 -11.24 -12.16 -6.93
N LYS A 53 -11.68 -13.38 -7.25
CA LYS A 53 -12.80 -14.03 -6.55
C LYS A 53 -12.40 -14.58 -5.19
N THR A 54 -11.19 -15.12 -5.07
CA THR A 54 -10.63 -15.64 -3.81
C THR A 54 -10.12 -14.51 -2.90
N LEU A 55 -9.62 -13.43 -3.49
CA LEU A 55 -8.94 -12.31 -2.82
C LEU A 55 -9.82 -11.09 -2.59
N ARG A 56 -11.15 -11.24 -2.42
CA ARG A 56 -12.07 -10.10 -2.12
C ARG A 56 -11.69 -9.27 -0.88
N LYS A 57 -10.68 -9.69 -0.10
CA LYS A 57 -10.06 -8.97 1.03
C LYS A 57 -8.53 -9.04 1.00
N GLY A 58 -7.93 -9.06 -0.19
CA GLY A 58 -6.47 -9.11 -0.38
C GLY A 58 -5.80 -7.77 -0.16
N ALA A 59 -4.64 -7.75 0.49
CA ALA A 59 -3.72 -6.62 0.43
C ALA A 59 -2.75 -6.85 -0.74
N GLY A 60 -2.86 -6.02 -1.79
CA GLY A 60 -1.89 -5.96 -2.88
C GLY A 60 -0.65 -5.16 -2.45
N VAL A 61 0.54 -5.67 -2.74
CA VAL A 61 1.80 -4.96 -2.53
C VAL A 61 2.32 -4.46 -3.87
N LEU A 62 2.48 -3.14 -3.98
CA LEU A 62 3.10 -2.52 -5.14
C LEU A 62 4.60 -2.86 -5.22
N PRO A 63 5.17 -3.03 -6.43
CA PRO A 63 6.60 -3.15 -6.60
C PRO A 63 7.33 -1.95 -5.96
N GLY A 64 8.47 -2.19 -5.30
CA GLY A 64 9.24 -1.10 -4.68
C GLY A 64 9.71 -0.03 -5.69
N SER A 65 9.92 -0.41 -6.96
CA SER A 65 10.24 0.52 -8.04
C SER A 65 9.08 1.44 -8.45
N ALA A 66 7.84 1.07 -8.14
CA ALA A 66 6.64 1.84 -8.44
C ALA A 66 6.28 2.84 -7.32
N VAL A 67 6.92 2.73 -6.16
CA VAL A 67 6.64 3.55 -4.97
C VAL A 67 7.85 4.42 -4.66
N LYS A 68 7.62 5.74 -4.66
CA LYS A 68 8.59 6.72 -4.17
C LYS A 68 8.31 7.02 -2.70
N THR A 69 9.35 7.37 -1.96
CA THR A 69 9.25 7.73 -0.54
C THR A 69 9.97 9.04 -0.25
N ALA A 70 9.47 9.79 0.73
CA ALA A 70 10.07 11.03 1.18
C ALA A 70 9.81 11.25 2.67
N VAL A 71 10.71 11.95 3.36
CA VAL A 71 10.45 12.49 4.70
C VAL A 71 10.41 14.01 4.57
N VAL A 72 9.29 14.60 4.97
CA VAL A 72 9.03 16.03 4.79
C VAL A 72 8.56 16.68 6.08
N ARG A 73 8.75 17.99 6.19
CA ARG A 73 8.16 18.80 7.25
C ARG A 73 6.88 19.45 6.76
N LEU A 74 5.77 19.15 7.41
CA LEU A 74 4.46 19.75 7.11
C LEU A 74 3.93 20.48 8.34
N PRO A 75 3.07 21.50 8.18
CA PRO A 75 2.37 22.11 9.31
C PRO A 75 1.60 21.06 10.12
N ARG A 76 1.45 21.30 11.42
CA ARG A 76 0.71 20.41 12.32
C ARG A 76 -0.78 20.42 12.02
N LEU A 77 -1.17 19.62 11.04
CA LEU A 77 -2.54 19.44 10.56
C LEU A 77 -3.11 18.09 10.99
N ARG A 78 -4.44 17.93 10.98
CA ARG A 78 -5.10 16.68 11.38
C ARG A 78 -5.84 16.02 10.22
N GLY A 79 -5.80 14.68 10.18
CA GLY A 79 -6.64 13.86 9.32
C GLY A 79 -6.64 14.29 7.84
N LYS A 80 -7.77 14.85 7.38
CA LYS A 80 -7.98 15.26 5.98
C LYS A 80 -7.07 16.41 5.54
N GLU A 81 -6.77 17.34 6.44
CA GLU A 81 -5.92 18.50 6.14
C GLU A 81 -4.47 18.06 5.92
N LEU A 82 -3.97 17.18 6.78
CA LEU A 82 -2.64 16.61 6.61
C LEU A 82 -2.53 15.77 5.34
N ARG A 83 -3.60 15.04 5.00
CA ARG A 83 -3.70 14.32 3.72
C ARG A 83 -3.63 15.27 2.52
N ALA A 84 -4.35 16.39 2.56
CA ALA A 84 -4.33 17.39 1.48
C ALA A 84 -2.95 18.05 1.37
N ALA A 85 -2.31 18.39 2.49
CA ALA A 85 -0.97 18.95 2.52
C ALA A 85 0.07 17.97 1.96
N ALA A 86 0.02 16.70 2.36
CA ALA A 86 0.87 15.64 1.83
C ALA A 86 0.69 15.47 0.32
N LEU A 87 -0.57 15.41 -0.15
CA LEU A 87 -0.87 15.29 -1.57
C LEU A 87 -0.38 16.50 -2.38
N GLY A 88 -0.62 17.71 -1.88
CA GLY A 88 -0.18 18.95 -2.51
C GLY A 88 1.35 19.07 -2.58
N TRP A 89 2.05 18.62 -1.53
CA TRP A 89 3.50 18.56 -1.53
C TRP A 89 4.01 17.62 -2.62
N VAL A 90 3.48 16.39 -2.71
CA VAL A 90 3.87 15.41 -3.73
C VAL A 90 3.54 15.90 -5.14
N ALA A 91 2.36 16.49 -5.34
CA ALA A 91 1.95 17.05 -6.63
C ALA A 91 2.92 18.13 -7.12
N ARG A 92 3.39 19.00 -6.22
CA ARG A 92 4.40 20.02 -6.52
C ARG A 92 5.76 19.41 -6.84
N GLU A 93 6.20 18.43 -6.04
CA GLU A 93 7.49 17.76 -6.21
C GLU A 93 7.57 17.01 -7.56
N GLU A 94 6.55 16.22 -7.86
CA GLU A 94 6.47 15.43 -9.09
C GLU A 94 6.06 16.25 -10.32
N LYS A 95 5.62 17.50 -10.12
CA LYS A 95 5.03 18.35 -11.18
C LYS A 95 3.87 17.64 -11.89
N LEU A 96 3.05 16.93 -11.12
CA LEU A 96 1.91 16.17 -11.61
C LEU A 96 0.62 16.64 -10.95
N PRO A 97 -0.52 16.56 -11.65
CA PRO A 97 -1.83 16.80 -11.04
C PRO A 97 -2.09 15.83 -9.89
N ALA A 98 -2.70 16.33 -8.81
CA ALA A 98 -2.97 15.57 -7.59
C ALA A 98 -3.85 14.35 -7.83
N GLU A 99 -4.78 14.42 -8.79
CA GLU A 99 -5.65 13.32 -9.20
C GLU A 99 -4.87 12.13 -9.76
N ARG A 100 -3.67 12.35 -10.33
CA ARG A 100 -2.81 11.29 -10.86
C ARG A 100 -1.97 10.59 -9.80
N LEU A 101 -2.05 11.02 -8.54
CA LEU A 101 -1.19 10.55 -7.46
C LEU A 101 -1.99 9.81 -6.39
N ALA A 102 -1.43 8.70 -5.92
CA ALA A 102 -1.86 8.01 -4.72
C ALA A 102 -0.81 8.22 -3.64
N VAL A 103 -1.19 8.85 -2.53
CA VAL A 103 -0.28 9.20 -1.43
C VAL A 103 -0.81 8.62 -0.14
N THR A 104 0.07 7.92 0.57
CA THR A 104 -0.10 7.55 1.98
C THR A 104 0.96 8.24 2.82
N TRP A 105 0.65 8.45 4.09
CA TRP A 105 1.52 9.18 4.99
C TRP A 105 1.50 8.60 6.41
N ARG A 106 2.60 8.82 7.13
CA ARG A 106 2.73 8.50 8.55
C ARG A 106 3.52 9.59 9.24
N VAL A 107 2.98 10.14 10.31
CA VAL A 107 3.74 11.05 11.19
C VAL A 107 4.81 10.22 11.90
N LEU A 108 6.05 10.71 11.86
CA LEU A 108 7.21 10.01 12.41
C LEU A 108 7.49 10.38 13.87
N ASP A 109 7.14 11.59 14.28
CA ASP A 109 7.48 12.10 15.61
C ASP A 109 6.29 12.16 16.57
N ASP A 110 6.58 11.93 17.86
CA ASP A 110 5.85 12.52 18.97
C ASP A 110 6.28 13.98 19.11
N ALA A 111 5.95 14.83 18.14
CA ALA A 111 6.37 16.23 18.17
C ALA A 111 5.91 16.89 19.49
N GLU A 112 6.86 17.48 20.23
CA GLU A 112 6.65 18.10 21.55
C GLU A 112 5.36 18.93 21.59
N ALA A 113 4.69 18.96 22.74
CA ALA A 113 3.50 19.77 22.93
C ALA A 113 3.79 21.24 22.60
N GLY A 114 3.29 21.71 21.45
CA GLY A 114 3.55 23.06 20.93
C GLY A 114 4.27 23.13 19.58
N ALA A 115 4.74 22.02 19.02
CA ALA A 115 5.40 22.03 17.72
C ALA A 115 4.45 22.47 16.57
N GLU A 116 4.85 23.47 15.80
CA GLU A 116 4.07 23.99 14.65
C GLU A 116 4.15 23.10 13.40
N THR A 117 5.17 22.23 13.32
CA THR A 117 5.42 21.33 12.19
C THR A 117 5.64 19.89 12.65
N LEU A 118 5.34 18.94 11.77
CA LEU A 118 5.52 17.49 11.97
C LEU A 118 6.49 16.95 10.92
N ASN A 119 7.36 16.00 11.29
CA ASN A 119 8.03 15.15 10.32
C ASN A 119 7.06 14.06 9.85
N VAL A 120 6.88 13.96 8.54
CA VAL A 120 5.92 13.07 7.91
C VAL A 120 6.64 12.22 6.88
N PHE A 121 6.57 10.91 7.06
CA PHE A 121 6.93 9.95 6.02
C PHE A 121 5.80 9.88 5.00
N LEU A 122 6.16 10.05 3.73
CA LEU A 122 5.28 9.90 2.59
C LEU A 122 5.71 8.68 1.79
N ALA A 123 4.74 7.89 1.35
CA ALA A 123 4.91 6.90 0.30
C ALA A 123 3.86 7.17 -0.78
N TYR A 124 4.30 7.27 -2.03
CA TYR A 124 3.44 7.67 -3.12
C TYR A 124 3.78 6.98 -4.44
N ALA A 125 2.77 6.84 -5.28
CA ALA A 125 2.85 6.23 -6.60
C ALA A 125 1.87 6.93 -7.55
N LEU A 126 1.97 6.64 -8.84
CA LEU A 126 0.94 7.02 -9.80
C LEU A 126 -0.35 6.24 -9.52
N ARG A 127 -1.49 6.92 -9.61
CA ARG A 127 -2.80 6.36 -9.28
C ARG A 127 -3.20 5.22 -10.20
N ASP A 128 -2.87 5.30 -11.49
CA ASP A 128 -3.08 4.22 -12.46
C ASP A 128 -2.34 2.94 -12.08
N VAL A 129 -1.14 3.04 -11.54
CA VAL A 129 -0.37 1.90 -11.02
C VAL A 129 -1.02 1.30 -9.78
N VAL A 130 -1.62 2.13 -8.92
CA VAL A 130 -2.35 1.65 -7.73
C VAL A 130 -3.67 1.01 -8.09
N ASP A 131 -4.43 1.60 -9.02
CA ASP A 131 -5.74 1.10 -9.45
C ASP A 131 -5.61 -0.20 -10.27
N ALA A 132 -4.43 -0.49 -10.81
CA ALA A 132 -4.11 -1.73 -11.52
C ALA A 132 -3.68 -2.88 -10.59
N ALA A 133 -3.44 -2.62 -9.29
CA ALA A 133 -2.93 -3.60 -8.32
C ALA A 133 -4.04 -4.23 -7.45
#